data_AF-A0A2I0W5N1-F1
#
_entry.id   AF-A0A2I0W5N1-F1
#
_cell.length_a   1.000
_cell.length_b   1.000
_cell.length_c   1.000
_cell.angle_alpha   90.00
_cell.angle_beta   90.00
_cell.angle_gamma   90.00
#
_symmetry.space_group_name_H-M   'P 1'
#
loop_
_entity.id
_entity.type
_entity.pdbx_description
1 polymer ?
#
loop_
_entity_poly.entity_id
_entity_poly.type
_entity_poly.pdbx_seq_one_letter_code
_entity_poly.pdbx_strand_id
1 'polypeptide(L)'
;MSVVCEIWFAFSWILDQLPKLHPINRSTDLSALRDQFDPSPTSPSDLPSVDVFVSTADPDKEPPLVTANTILSILAADYPVDKLSCYLSDDGGSLLTFEAMAEAAAFAALWVPFCRKHDIEPRNPESYFGLRRDPTKNKRRQDFVRDRRRVKREYDEFKVRVNGLPDAIRRRSDAFNAREEMKQMRRMKEAAAAGDQDVMIEVVKVKKATWMADGTHWPGTWALTAPEHGKGDHASILQVMLKPAMAEAIYGRESEQQLGIDFTEVDVRLPMLVYVSREKRPGYDHNKKAGAMNALVRASAVMSNGPFILNLDCDHYIYNAVAIREAMCFLVDHGGEDICFIQFPQRFEGIDPNDRYANNNTVFFDGNMRALDGLQVSRKKTY
;
A
#
# COMPACT_ATOMS: atom_id res chain seq x y z
N MET A 1 -30.91 -29.99 -31.19
CA MET A 1 -29.65 -29.29 -30.85
C MET A 1 -29.79 -27.78 -31.02
N SER A 2 -30.03 -27.22 -32.23
CA SER A 2 -30.16 -25.76 -32.44
C SER A 2 -31.22 -25.08 -31.56
N VAL A 3 -32.47 -25.60 -31.51
CA VAL A 3 -33.55 -25.01 -30.70
C VAL A 3 -33.23 -24.97 -29.19
N VAL A 4 -32.51 -25.99 -28.70
CA VAL A 4 -32.11 -26.05 -27.28
C VAL A 4 -31.07 -24.99 -26.95
N CYS A 5 -30.11 -24.75 -27.86
CA CYS A 5 -29.13 -23.68 -27.71
C CYS A 5 -29.81 -22.30 -27.70
N GLU A 6 -30.75 -22.05 -28.61
CA GLU A 6 -31.47 -20.78 -28.67
C GLU A 6 -32.31 -20.52 -27.42
N ILE A 7 -33.02 -21.54 -26.90
CA ILE A 7 -33.77 -21.42 -25.64
C ILE A 7 -32.82 -21.09 -24.48
N TRP A 8 -31.66 -21.74 -24.41
CA TRP A 8 -30.67 -21.45 -23.38
C TRP A 8 -30.12 -20.03 -23.49
N PHE A 9 -29.79 -19.57 -24.70
CA PHE A 9 -29.34 -18.20 -24.93
C PHE A 9 -30.40 -17.17 -24.58
N ALA A 10 -31.65 -17.38 -24.99
CA ALA A 10 -32.76 -16.50 -24.66
C ALA A 10 -32.97 -16.41 -23.14
N PHE A 11 -32.95 -17.55 -22.44
CA PHE A 11 -33.06 -17.59 -20.99
C PHE A 11 -31.90 -16.87 -20.28
N SER A 12 -30.66 -17.17 -20.69
CA SER A 12 -29.45 -16.52 -20.18
C SER A 12 -29.47 -15.01 -20.41
N TRP A 13 -29.92 -14.57 -21.59
CA TRP A 13 -30.03 -13.15 -21.92
C TRP A 13 -31.10 -12.46 -21.09
N ILE A 14 -32.29 -13.05 -20.92
CA ILE A 14 -33.35 -12.49 -20.05
C ILE A 14 -32.82 -12.30 -18.63
N LEU A 15 -32.17 -13.34 -18.06
CA LEU A 15 -31.61 -13.25 -16.71
C LEU A 15 -30.52 -12.17 -16.58
N ASP A 16 -29.70 -11.96 -17.61
CA ASP A 16 -28.70 -10.89 -17.63
C ASP A 16 -29.32 -9.49 -17.79
N GLN A 17 -30.44 -9.35 -18.49
CA GLN A 17 -31.10 -8.05 -18.69
C GLN A 17 -31.96 -7.62 -17.50
N LEU A 18 -32.54 -8.55 -16.72
CA LEU A 18 -33.40 -8.21 -15.59
C LEU A 18 -32.75 -7.26 -14.58
N PRO A 19 -31.47 -7.44 -14.18
CA PRO A 19 -30.79 -6.49 -13.31
C PRO A 19 -30.64 -5.07 -13.89
N LYS A 20 -30.78 -4.91 -15.21
CA LYS A 20 -30.50 -3.67 -15.93
C LYS A 20 -31.67 -2.70 -15.99
N LEU A 21 -32.85 -3.11 -15.50
CA LEU A 21 -34.10 -2.38 -15.69
C LEU A 21 -34.25 -1.13 -14.81
N HIS A 22 -33.54 -1.04 -13.68
CA HIS A 22 -33.68 0.05 -12.70
C HIS A 22 -32.32 0.66 -12.32
N PRO A 23 -31.60 1.32 -13.24
CA PRO A 23 -30.34 1.96 -12.91
C PRO A 23 -30.54 3.13 -11.94
N ILE A 24 -29.70 3.21 -10.92
CA ILE A 24 -29.64 4.33 -9.98
C ILE A 24 -28.33 5.09 -10.19
N ASN A 25 -28.41 6.42 -10.21
CA ASN A 25 -27.25 7.29 -10.16
C ASN A 25 -27.17 7.93 -8.77
N ARG A 26 -25.98 7.99 -8.20
CA ARG A 26 -25.70 8.62 -6.91
C ARG A 26 -24.67 9.72 -7.10
N SER A 27 -24.73 10.74 -6.25
CA SER A 27 -23.75 11.82 -6.17
C SER A 27 -23.45 12.13 -4.71
N THR A 28 -22.26 12.63 -4.43
CA THR A 28 -21.82 13.00 -3.08
C THR A 28 -21.79 14.52 -2.94
N ASP A 29 -22.01 15.00 -1.71
CA ASP A 29 -21.84 16.41 -1.35
C ASP A 29 -20.73 16.53 -0.30
N LEU A 30 -19.53 16.83 -0.78
CA LEU A 30 -18.35 17.02 0.07
C LEU A 30 -18.41 18.31 0.89
N SER A 31 -19.19 19.30 0.46
CA SER A 31 -19.34 20.56 1.20
C SER A 31 -20.16 20.35 2.47
N ALA A 32 -21.28 19.63 2.37
CA ALA A 32 -22.08 19.24 3.51
C ALA A 32 -21.30 18.37 4.51
N LEU A 33 -20.51 17.40 4.02
CA LEU A 33 -19.66 16.58 4.89
C LEU A 33 -18.65 17.44 5.66
N ARG A 34 -18.00 18.38 4.98
CA ARG A 34 -17.02 19.29 5.59
C ARG A 34 -17.67 20.19 6.64
N ASP A 35 -18.82 20.78 6.33
CA ASP A 35 -19.52 21.68 7.25
C ASP A 35 -19.94 20.97 8.54
N GLN A 36 -20.25 19.67 8.45
CA GLN A 36 -20.66 18.86 9.60
C GLN A 36 -19.49 18.32 10.42
N PHE A 37 -18.43 17.81 9.78
CA PHE A 37 -17.36 17.06 10.46
C PHE A 37 -16.02 17.79 10.55
N ASP A 38 -15.83 18.87 9.79
CA ASP A 38 -14.63 19.71 9.78
C ASP A 38 -14.99 21.21 10.03
N PRO A 39 -15.65 21.55 11.16
CA PRO A 39 -16.23 22.88 11.38
C PRO A 39 -15.19 24.01 11.52
N SER A 40 -13.94 23.68 11.89
CA SER A 40 -12.84 24.63 11.95
C SER A 40 -11.51 23.98 11.55
N PRO A 41 -10.61 24.70 10.86
CA PRO A 41 -9.26 24.21 10.56
C PRO A 41 -8.37 23.99 11.80
N THR A 42 -8.78 24.48 12.97
CA THR A 42 -8.02 24.33 14.23
C THR A 42 -8.62 23.26 15.15
N SER A 43 -9.84 22.80 14.91
CA SER A 43 -10.45 21.71 15.67
C SER A 43 -10.12 20.36 15.04
N PRO A 44 -9.93 19.30 15.83
CA PRO A 44 -9.86 17.94 15.29
C PRO A 44 -11.10 17.62 14.45
N SER A 45 -10.92 16.81 13.42
CA SER A 45 -12.03 16.30 12.61
C SER A 45 -12.83 15.25 13.38
N ASP A 46 -14.15 15.34 13.28
CA ASP A 46 -15.07 14.34 13.82
C ASP A 46 -15.29 13.15 12.88
N LEU A 47 -14.58 13.13 11.74
CA LEU A 47 -14.64 12.00 10.81
C LEU A 47 -14.18 10.68 11.48
N PRO A 48 -14.81 9.56 11.13
CA PRO A 48 -14.42 8.24 11.62
C PRO A 48 -13.05 7.84 11.07
N SER A 49 -12.32 7.00 11.80
CA SER A 49 -11.05 6.45 11.30
C SER A 49 -11.26 5.43 10.18
N VAL A 50 -10.27 5.34 9.30
CA VAL A 50 -10.25 4.45 8.15
C VAL A 50 -8.91 3.73 8.09
N ASP A 51 -8.96 2.41 8.08
CA ASP A 51 -7.80 1.56 7.88
C ASP A 51 -7.72 1.11 6.43
N VAL A 52 -6.63 1.42 5.74
CA VAL A 52 -6.39 1.04 4.35
C VAL A 52 -5.50 -0.19 4.32
N PHE A 53 -6.00 -1.27 3.74
CA PHE A 53 -5.29 -2.54 3.63
C PHE A 53 -4.76 -2.74 2.21
N VAL A 54 -3.46 -3.05 2.14
CA VAL A 54 -2.77 -3.44 0.90
C VAL A 54 -2.17 -4.81 1.14
N SER A 55 -2.37 -5.74 0.20
CA SER A 55 -1.72 -7.07 0.25
C SER A 55 -0.79 -7.23 -0.95
N THR A 56 0.42 -7.71 -0.69
CA THR A 56 1.38 -8.12 -1.72
C THR A 56 1.77 -9.58 -1.56
N ALA A 57 1.94 -10.28 -2.68
CA ALA A 57 2.26 -11.69 -2.71
C ALA A 57 3.77 -11.96 -2.60
N ASP A 58 4.58 -11.38 -3.49
CA ASP A 58 6.02 -11.61 -3.57
C ASP A 58 6.67 -10.58 -4.52
N PRO A 59 7.87 -10.07 -4.20
CA PRO A 59 8.52 -9.03 -5.01
C PRO A 59 8.86 -9.45 -6.45
N ASP A 60 8.96 -10.74 -6.74
CA ASP A 60 9.21 -11.24 -8.11
C ASP A 60 7.96 -11.08 -8.99
N LYS A 61 6.77 -11.16 -8.40
CA LYS A 61 5.48 -11.04 -9.10
C LYS A 61 4.97 -9.62 -9.11
N GLU A 62 5.18 -8.91 -8.01
CA GLU A 62 4.67 -7.57 -7.76
C GLU A 62 5.85 -6.68 -7.39
N PRO A 63 6.38 -5.89 -8.35
CA PRO A 63 7.58 -5.10 -8.12
C PRO A 63 7.40 -4.15 -6.92
N PRO A 64 8.35 -4.14 -5.96
CA PRO A 64 8.23 -3.31 -4.75
C PRO A 64 8.03 -1.83 -5.01
N LEU A 65 8.53 -1.32 -6.14
CA LEU A 65 8.33 0.08 -6.54
C LEU A 65 6.85 0.40 -6.83
N VAL A 66 6.10 -0.53 -7.44
CA VAL A 66 4.67 -0.35 -7.72
C VAL A 66 3.91 -0.27 -6.40
N THR A 67 4.16 -1.23 -5.50
CA THR A 67 3.60 -1.24 -4.15
C THR A 67 3.95 0.05 -3.39
N ALA A 68 5.20 0.53 -3.48
CA ALA A 68 5.62 1.75 -2.81
C ALA A 68 4.86 2.98 -3.33
N ASN A 69 4.65 3.10 -4.64
CA ASN A 69 3.88 4.20 -5.22
C ASN A 69 2.41 4.16 -4.79
N THR A 70 1.83 2.97 -4.64
CA THR A 70 0.49 2.77 -4.08
C THR A 70 0.42 3.24 -2.63
N ILE A 71 1.36 2.82 -1.77
CA ILE A 71 1.44 3.26 -0.37
C ILE A 71 1.61 4.78 -0.29
N LEU A 72 2.48 5.37 -1.10
CA LEU A 72 2.66 6.83 -1.15
C LEU A 72 1.38 7.57 -1.56
N SER A 73 0.57 7.00 -2.45
CA SER A 73 -0.73 7.57 -2.81
C SER A 73 -1.73 7.53 -1.65
N ILE A 74 -1.71 6.46 -0.86
CA ILE A 74 -2.57 6.28 0.32
C ILE A 74 -2.18 7.28 1.41
N LEU A 75 -0.89 7.38 1.74
CA LEU A 75 -0.38 8.30 2.75
C LEU A 75 -0.62 9.78 2.40
N ALA A 76 -0.78 10.09 1.11
CA ALA A 76 -1.03 11.43 0.60
C ALA A 76 -2.51 11.73 0.30
N ALA A 77 -3.45 10.84 0.65
CA ALA A 77 -4.88 11.06 0.50
C ALA A 77 -5.37 12.28 1.31
N ASP A 78 -6.44 12.92 0.85
CA ASP A 78 -7.08 14.03 1.57
C ASP A 78 -8.04 13.47 2.63
N TYR A 79 -7.47 13.12 3.78
CA TYR A 79 -8.18 12.68 4.98
C TYR A 79 -7.43 13.15 6.23
N PRO A 80 -8.09 13.33 7.40
CA PRO A 80 -7.40 13.67 8.64
C PRO A 80 -6.31 12.63 8.98
N VAL A 81 -5.11 13.12 9.27
CA VAL A 81 -3.89 12.29 9.38
C VAL A 81 -3.97 11.32 10.54
N ASP A 82 -4.60 11.73 11.65
CA ASP A 82 -4.85 10.93 12.84
C ASP A 82 -5.97 9.88 12.66
N LYS A 83 -6.76 10.00 11.58
CA LYS A 83 -7.86 9.10 11.25
C LYS A 83 -7.52 8.11 10.16
N LEU A 84 -6.42 8.31 9.43
CA LEU A 84 -5.98 7.43 8.36
C LEU A 84 -4.84 6.52 8.84
N SER A 85 -4.99 5.22 8.65
CA SER A 85 -3.91 4.25 8.89
C SER A 85 -3.74 3.33 7.70
N CYS A 86 -2.50 3.01 7.35
CA CYS A 86 -2.17 2.14 6.23
C CYS A 86 -1.49 0.86 6.73
N TYR A 87 -1.98 -0.29 6.28
CA TYR A 87 -1.44 -1.59 6.59
C TYR A 87 -1.03 -2.31 5.31
N LEU A 88 0.22 -2.73 5.23
CA LEU A 88 0.73 -3.60 4.17
C LEU A 88 0.91 -5.01 4.71
N SER A 89 0.24 -5.99 4.10
CA SER A 89 0.52 -7.41 4.31
C SER A 89 1.44 -7.93 3.22
N ASP A 90 2.63 -8.41 3.58
CA ASP A 90 3.56 -9.11 2.70
C ASP A 90 3.48 -10.62 2.94
N ASP A 91 2.87 -11.34 1.98
CA ASP A 91 2.77 -12.79 2.03
C ASP A 91 4.10 -13.49 1.71
N GLY A 92 5.04 -12.82 1.04
CA GLY A 92 6.36 -13.37 0.71
C GLY A 92 7.36 -13.27 1.85
N GLY A 93 7.15 -12.34 2.78
CA GLY A 93 8.03 -12.11 3.94
C GLY A 93 9.45 -11.76 3.50
N SER A 94 9.60 -11.03 2.40
CA SER A 94 10.89 -10.75 1.77
C SER A 94 11.53 -9.48 2.32
N LEU A 95 12.83 -9.55 2.64
CA LEU A 95 13.58 -8.37 3.07
C LEU A 95 13.57 -7.25 2.02
N LEU A 96 13.46 -7.59 0.73
CA LEU A 96 13.39 -6.60 -0.35
C LEU A 96 12.15 -5.73 -0.24
N THR A 97 10.98 -6.33 0.00
CA THR A 97 9.72 -5.60 0.20
C THR A 97 9.82 -4.72 1.44
N PHE A 98 10.36 -5.27 2.54
CA PHE A 98 10.54 -4.54 3.79
C PHE A 98 11.42 -3.29 3.63
N GLU A 99 12.62 -3.41 3.04
CA GLU A 99 13.51 -2.27 2.82
C GLU A 99 12.94 -1.27 1.81
N ALA A 100 12.23 -1.73 0.77
CA ALA A 100 11.56 -0.85 -0.18
C ALA A 100 10.46 -0.01 0.49
N MET A 101 9.71 -0.58 1.44
CA MET A 101 8.71 0.18 2.20
C MET A 101 9.34 1.11 3.23
N ALA A 102 10.49 0.77 3.80
CA ALA A 102 11.24 1.69 4.65
C ALA A 102 11.73 2.92 3.85
N GLU A 103 12.22 2.71 2.62
CA GLU A 103 12.56 3.80 1.68
C GLU A 103 11.33 4.63 1.30
N ALA A 104 10.17 3.99 1.09
CA ALA A 104 8.92 4.67 0.79
C ALA A 104 8.45 5.53 1.98
N ALA A 105 8.56 5.01 3.20
CA ALA A 105 8.25 5.73 4.43
C ALA A 105 9.14 6.97 4.61
N ALA A 106 10.43 6.86 4.29
CA ALA A 106 11.35 7.99 4.30
C ALA A 106 10.98 9.04 3.22
N PHE A 107 10.68 8.61 2.00
CA PHE A 107 10.27 9.52 0.92
C PHE A 107 8.90 10.17 1.18
N ALA A 108 8.00 9.51 1.91
CA ALA A 108 6.69 10.05 2.29
C ALA A 108 6.80 11.37 3.06
N ALA A 109 7.84 11.55 3.88
CA ALA A 109 8.10 12.80 4.62
C ALA A 109 8.31 14.02 3.70
N LEU A 110 8.73 13.80 2.46
CA LEU A 110 8.82 14.84 1.43
C LEU A 110 7.55 14.90 0.57
N TRP A 111 7.08 13.74 0.11
CA TRP A 111 6.00 13.62 -0.86
C TRP A 111 4.66 14.10 -0.31
N VAL A 112 4.30 13.68 0.91
CA VAL A 112 2.99 13.97 1.50
C VAL A 112 2.80 15.48 1.75
N PRO A 113 3.75 16.20 2.38
CA PRO A 113 3.61 17.66 2.54
C PRO A 113 3.63 18.39 1.20
N PHE A 114 4.42 17.95 0.22
CA PHE A 114 4.41 18.52 -1.13
C PHE A 114 3.02 18.38 -1.79
N CYS A 115 2.40 17.21 -1.67
CA CYS A 115 1.06 16.95 -2.19
C CYS A 115 0.00 17.85 -1.54
N ARG A 116 0.07 18.06 -0.23
CA ARG A 116 -0.82 18.95 0.52
C ARG A 116 -0.61 20.42 0.15
N LYS A 117 0.65 20.87 0.10
CA LYS A 117 1.01 22.27 -0.20
C LYS A 117 0.51 22.74 -1.55
N HIS A 118 0.68 21.89 -2.56
CA HIS A 118 0.48 22.25 -3.96
C HIS A 118 -0.74 21.60 -4.60
N ASP A 119 -1.56 20.90 -3.81
CA ASP A 119 -2.78 20.21 -4.23
C ASP A 119 -2.54 19.31 -5.46
N ILE A 120 -1.67 18.32 -5.28
CA ILE A 120 -1.15 17.49 -6.36
C ILE A 120 -2.13 16.37 -6.70
N GLU A 121 -2.40 16.16 -7.98
CA GLU A 121 -3.19 15.02 -8.46
C GLU A 121 -2.61 14.44 -9.76
N PRO A 122 -2.54 13.10 -9.90
CA PRO A 122 -2.86 12.08 -8.89
C PRO A 122 -1.82 12.02 -7.75
N ARG A 123 -2.16 11.36 -6.64
CA ARG A 123 -1.27 11.22 -5.47
C ARG A 123 -0.21 10.13 -5.61
N ASN A 124 -0.28 9.31 -6.65
CA ASN A 124 0.77 8.38 -7.03
C ASN A 124 1.89 9.13 -7.79
N PRO A 125 3.15 9.12 -7.30
CA PRO A 125 4.22 9.91 -7.91
C PRO A 125 4.67 9.40 -9.28
N GLU A 126 4.67 8.08 -9.54
CA GLU A 126 5.01 7.53 -10.87
C GLU A 126 4.01 8.05 -11.91
N SER A 127 2.72 7.90 -11.62
CA SER A 127 1.65 8.39 -12.48
C SER A 127 1.73 9.92 -12.62
N TYR A 128 1.89 10.66 -11.52
CA TYR A 128 1.97 12.12 -11.54
C TYR A 128 3.11 12.66 -12.43
N PHE A 129 4.33 12.12 -12.27
CA PHE A 129 5.48 12.57 -13.06
C PHE A 129 5.48 12.00 -14.49
N GLY A 130 4.75 10.91 -14.75
CA GLY A 130 4.54 10.32 -16.08
C GLY A 130 3.49 11.02 -16.95
N LEU A 131 2.67 11.90 -16.36
CA LEU A 131 1.62 12.61 -17.09
C LEU A 131 2.18 13.51 -18.21
N ARG A 132 1.66 13.33 -19.42
CA ARG A 132 1.97 14.15 -20.60
C ARG A 132 1.11 15.42 -20.69
N ARG A 133 0.94 16.13 -19.57
CA ARG A 133 0.18 17.39 -19.48
C ARG A 133 1.06 18.48 -18.86
N ASP A 134 0.68 19.74 -19.08
CA ASP A 134 1.36 20.86 -18.43
C ASP A 134 1.16 20.77 -16.90
N PRO A 135 2.24 20.57 -16.12
CA PRO A 135 2.15 20.44 -14.67
C PRO A 135 1.90 21.76 -13.95
N THR A 136 2.07 22.90 -14.63
CA THR A 136 1.89 24.25 -14.05
C THR A 136 0.46 24.77 -14.18
N LYS A 137 -0.37 24.08 -14.97
CA LYS A 137 -1.78 24.42 -15.15
C LYS A 137 -2.50 24.46 -13.80
N ASN A 138 -3.24 25.55 -13.57
CA ASN A 138 -4.01 25.81 -12.34
C ASN A 138 -3.19 25.91 -11.05
N LYS A 139 -1.85 26.04 -11.11
CA LYS A 139 -1.02 26.24 -9.93
C LYS A 139 -0.84 27.72 -9.61
N ARG A 140 -1.13 28.09 -8.36
CA ARG A 140 -1.13 29.50 -7.89
C ARG A 140 0.12 29.89 -7.12
N ARG A 141 0.80 28.93 -6.48
CA ARG A 141 1.99 29.19 -5.65
C ARG A 141 3.23 29.42 -6.53
N GLN A 142 4.01 30.46 -6.23
CA GLN A 142 5.17 30.86 -7.04
C GLN A 142 6.36 29.90 -6.91
N ASP A 143 6.50 29.25 -5.76
CA ASP A 143 7.55 28.28 -5.47
C ASP A 143 7.29 26.89 -6.07
N PHE A 144 6.09 26.64 -6.63
CA PHE A 144 5.69 25.36 -7.20
C PHE A 144 6.71 24.78 -8.19
N VAL A 145 7.21 25.59 -9.13
CA VAL A 145 8.14 25.10 -10.17
C VAL A 145 9.46 24.63 -9.54
N ARG A 146 9.96 25.36 -8.55
CA ARG A 146 11.19 25.03 -7.82
C ARG A 146 10.99 23.76 -7.00
N ASP A 147 9.93 23.73 -6.19
CA ASP A 147 9.60 22.61 -5.31
C ASP A 147 9.39 21.33 -6.13
N ARG A 148 8.59 21.40 -7.21
CA ARG A 148 8.33 20.26 -8.11
C ARG A 148 9.60 19.71 -8.73
N ARG A 149 10.52 20.56 -9.21
CA ARG A 149 11.79 20.11 -9.80
C ARG A 149 12.63 19.36 -8.77
N ARG A 150 12.63 19.83 -7.52
CA ARG A 150 13.37 19.19 -6.44
C ARG A 150 12.74 17.85 -6.05
N VAL A 151 11.43 17.82 -5.81
CA VAL A 151 10.71 16.57 -5.49
C VAL A 151 10.84 15.55 -6.61
N LYS A 152 10.82 15.97 -7.89
CA LYS A 152 11.08 15.05 -9.00
C LYS A 152 12.47 14.41 -8.92
N ARG A 153 13.51 15.18 -8.58
CA ARG A 153 14.87 14.65 -8.42
C ARG A 153 14.93 13.64 -7.28
N GLU A 154 14.37 13.98 -6.12
CA GLU A 154 14.32 13.09 -4.96
C GLU A 154 13.54 11.81 -5.27
N TYR A 155 12.48 11.91 -6.09
CA TYR A 155 11.72 10.76 -6.56
C TYR A 155 12.54 9.86 -7.51
N ASP A 156 13.26 10.46 -8.46
CA ASP A 156 14.16 9.73 -9.36
C ASP A 156 15.28 9.02 -8.56
N GLU A 157 15.83 9.67 -7.53
CA GLU A 157 16.80 9.07 -6.61
C GLU A 157 16.20 7.95 -5.75
N PHE A 158 14.97 8.14 -5.24
CA PHE A 158 14.21 7.10 -4.55
C PHE A 158 14.02 5.86 -5.44
N LYS A 159 13.64 6.03 -6.71
CA LYS A 159 13.53 4.93 -7.68
C LYS A 159 14.85 4.18 -7.85
N VAL A 160 15.97 4.92 -7.95
CA VAL A 160 17.30 4.31 -8.05
C VAL A 160 17.63 3.50 -6.80
N ARG A 161 17.35 4.02 -5.59
CA ARG A 161 17.57 3.28 -4.34
C ARG A 161 16.76 1.99 -4.29
N VAL A 162 15.46 2.07 -4.55
CA VAL A 162 14.56 0.89 -4.55
C VAL A 162 15.00 -0.15 -5.58
N ASN A 163 15.31 0.26 -6.80
CA ASN A 163 15.76 -0.66 -7.86
C ASN A 163 17.15 -1.26 -7.56
N GLY A 164 17.99 -0.58 -6.78
CA GLY A 164 19.29 -1.06 -6.34
C GLY A 164 19.26 -1.99 -5.13
N LEU A 165 18.14 -2.08 -4.40
CA LEU A 165 18.00 -2.91 -3.20
C LEU A 165 18.32 -4.40 -3.43
N PRO A 166 17.89 -5.07 -4.52
CA PRO A 166 18.21 -6.49 -4.72
C PRO A 166 19.72 -6.75 -4.71
N ASP A 167 20.48 -5.89 -5.39
CA ASP A 167 21.95 -5.97 -5.43
C ASP A 167 22.60 -5.57 -4.10
N ALA A 168 22.07 -4.54 -3.44
CA ALA A 168 22.57 -4.08 -2.15
C ALA A 168 22.39 -5.16 -1.06
N ILE A 169 21.20 -5.77 -0.97
CA ILE A 169 20.88 -6.85 -0.01
C ILE A 169 21.77 -8.06 -0.27
N ARG A 170 21.96 -8.45 -1.54
CA ARG A 170 22.83 -9.56 -1.93
C ARG A 170 24.27 -9.32 -1.49
N ARG A 171 24.88 -8.19 -1.90
CA ARG A 171 26.28 -7.87 -1.56
C ARG A 171 26.48 -7.76 -0.04
N ARG A 172 25.53 -7.15 0.66
CA ARG A 172 25.57 -7.04 2.12
C ARG A 172 25.54 -8.43 2.77
N SER A 173 24.60 -9.28 2.34
CA SER A 173 24.49 -10.64 2.86
C SER A 173 25.74 -11.48 2.58
N ASP A 174 26.31 -11.38 1.38
CA ASP A 174 27.55 -12.06 1.02
C ASP A 174 28.73 -11.60 1.90
N ALA A 175 28.85 -10.30 2.18
CA ALA A 175 29.90 -9.76 3.03
C ALA A 175 29.78 -10.23 4.49
N PHE A 176 28.57 -10.24 5.05
CA PHE A 176 28.35 -10.75 6.40
C PHE A 176 28.54 -12.26 6.51
N ASN A 177 28.04 -13.02 5.53
CA ASN A 177 28.26 -14.46 5.46
C ASN A 177 29.76 -14.80 5.39
N ALA A 178 30.53 -14.12 4.52
CA ALA A 178 31.98 -14.31 4.44
C ALA A 178 32.70 -13.96 5.75
N ARG A 179 32.24 -12.93 6.47
CA ARG A 179 32.78 -12.56 7.78
C ARG A 179 32.52 -13.63 8.84
N GLU A 180 31.32 -14.22 8.85
CA GLU A 180 30.98 -15.32 9.77
C GLU A 180 31.73 -16.61 9.40
N GLU A 181 31.83 -16.95 8.12
CA GLU A 181 32.63 -18.08 7.63
C GLU A 181 34.10 -17.95 8.07
N MET A 182 34.70 -16.76 7.95
CA MET A 182 36.07 -16.50 8.42
C MET A 182 36.22 -16.64 9.95
N LYS A 183 35.27 -16.13 10.74
CA LYS A 183 35.28 -16.29 12.20
C LYS A 183 35.17 -17.75 12.60
N GLN A 184 34.31 -18.51 11.94
CA GLN A 184 34.10 -19.93 12.21
C GLN A 184 35.30 -20.78 11.77
N MET A 185 35.90 -20.50 10.61
CA MET A 185 37.14 -21.17 10.19
C MET A 185 38.28 -20.92 11.20
N ARG A 186 38.36 -19.70 11.77
CA ARG A 186 39.32 -19.40 12.83
C ARG A 186 39.04 -20.22 14.10
N ARG A 187 37.78 -20.26 14.56
CA ARG A 187 37.38 -21.11 15.70
C ARG A 187 37.65 -22.59 15.46
N MET A 188 37.43 -23.07 14.24
CA MET A 188 37.71 -24.46 13.85
C MET A 188 39.21 -24.75 13.94
N LYS A 189 40.08 -23.86 13.47
CA LYS A 189 41.53 -24.01 13.62
C LYS A 189 41.96 -24.01 15.09
N GLU A 190 41.35 -23.17 15.91
CA GLU A 190 41.60 -23.14 17.36
C GLU A 190 41.12 -24.43 18.04
N ALA A 191 39.93 -24.94 17.71
CA ALA A 191 39.39 -26.21 18.21
C ALA A 191 40.17 -27.43 17.71
N ALA A 192 40.65 -27.41 16.46
CA ALA A 192 41.54 -28.41 15.89
C ALA A 192 42.81 -28.56 16.72
N ALA A 193 43.40 -27.42 17.09
CA ALA A 193 44.59 -27.38 17.93
C ALA A 193 44.30 -27.86 19.36
N ALA A 194 43.06 -27.74 19.84
CA ALA A 194 42.62 -28.22 21.14
C ALA A 194 42.15 -29.69 21.15
N GLY A 195 42.04 -30.36 19.98
CA GLY A 195 41.61 -31.76 19.86
C GLY A 195 40.10 -32.00 20.04
N ASP A 196 39.27 -30.96 19.92
CA ASP A 196 37.82 -31.05 20.14
C ASP A 196 37.07 -31.45 18.86
N GLN A 197 36.56 -32.68 18.80
CA GLN A 197 35.92 -33.24 17.61
C GLN A 197 34.47 -32.77 17.39
N ASP A 198 33.75 -32.36 18.44
CA ASP A 198 32.35 -31.93 18.30
C ASP A 198 32.24 -30.56 17.61
N VAL A 199 33.19 -29.65 17.89
CA VAL A 199 33.24 -28.31 17.30
C VAL A 199 33.54 -28.36 15.79
N MET A 200 34.23 -29.39 15.32
CA MET A 200 34.53 -29.59 13.89
C MET A 200 33.29 -29.86 13.03
N ILE A 201 32.30 -30.58 13.58
CA ILE A 201 31.10 -31.02 12.85
C ILE A 201 30.09 -29.87 12.68
N GLU A 202 29.96 -28.98 13.67
CA GLU A 202 29.09 -27.79 13.56
C GLU A 202 29.57 -26.79 12.49
N VAL A 203 30.89 -26.62 12.33
CA VAL A 203 31.47 -25.61 11.42
C VAL A 203 31.20 -25.91 9.93
N VAL A 204 30.92 -27.16 9.56
CA VAL A 204 30.68 -27.55 8.16
C VAL A 204 29.30 -27.11 7.64
N LYS A 205 28.36 -26.75 8.53
CA LYS A 205 26.97 -26.38 8.17
C LYS A 205 26.71 -24.87 8.18
N VAL A 206 27.58 -24.05 7.60
CA VAL A 206 27.33 -22.60 7.52
C VAL A 206 26.18 -22.34 6.55
N LYS A 207 25.00 -22.02 7.10
CA LYS A 207 23.86 -21.60 6.31
C LYS A 207 24.07 -20.13 5.92
N LYS A 208 23.99 -19.84 4.61
CA LYS A 208 24.07 -18.47 4.11
C LYS A 208 22.78 -17.73 4.46
N ALA A 209 22.86 -16.81 5.42
CA ALA A 209 21.74 -16.03 5.88
C ALA A 209 21.48 -14.80 4.99
N THR A 210 20.24 -14.31 5.01
CA THR A 210 19.92 -12.97 4.53
C THR A 210 20.08 -11.98 5.68
N TRP A 211 20.89 -10.94 5.47
CA TRP A 211 21.29 -10.01 6.53
C TRP A 211 20.59 -8.66 6.39
N MET A 212 20.12 -8.13 7.52
CA MET A 212 19.63 -6.76 7.66
C MET A 212 20.80 -5.76 7.75
N ALA A 213 20.49 -4.47 7.60
CA ALA A 213 21.48 -3.40 7.65
C ALA A 213 22.18 -3.26 9.02
N ASP A 214 21.50 -3.64 10.10
CA ASP A 214 22.03 -3.62 11.47
C ASP A 214 22.93 -4.82 11.81
N GLY A 215 23.12 -5.75 10.86
CA GLY A 215 23.89 -6.96 11.05
C GLY A 215 23.14 -8.06 11.82
N THR A 216 21.81 -8.00 11.88
CA THR A 216 20.98 -9.12 12.33
C THR A 216 20.51 -9.99 11.16
N HIS A 217 20.10 -11.23 11.43
CA HIS A 217 19.46 -12.08 10.42
C HIS A 217 18.03 -11.62 10.17
N TRP A 218 17.61 -11.63 8.90
CA TRP A 218 16.22 -11.40 8.57
C TRP A 218 15.33 -12.52 9.14
N PRO A 219 14.28 -12.22 9.92
CA PRO A 219 13.39 -13.25 10.48
C PRO A 219 12.45 -13.88 9.45
N GLY A 220 12.25 -13.26 8.29
CA GLY A 220 11.39 -13.75 7.23
C GLY A 220 12.08 -14.71 6.26
N THR A 221 11.62 -14.70 5.02
CA THR A 221 12.15 -15.53 3.93
C THR A 221 13.55 -15.09 3.51
N TRP A 222 14.49 -16.03 3.49
CA TRP A 222 15.84 -15.79 2.98
C TRP A 222 15.93 -15.99 1.47
N ALA A 223 16.95 -15.37 0.85
CA ALA A 223 17.24 -15.56 -0.57
C ALA A 223 17.69 -17.00 -0.86
N LEU A 224 18.42 -17.60 0.10
CA LEU A 224 18.74 -19.01 0.13
C LEU A 224 17.93 -19.65 1.24
N THR A 225 16.93 -20.46 0.86
CA THR A 225 16.02 -21.11 1.79
C THR A 225 16.78 -21.90 2.86
N ALA A 226 16.41 -21.67 4.12
CA ALA A 226 16.86 -22.43 5.28
C ALA A 226 15.64 -22.85 6.12
N PRO A 227 15.77 -23.85 7.01
CA PRO A 227 14.76 -24.13 8.03
C PRO A 227 14.41 -22.86 8.81
N GLU A 228 13.11 -22.62 9.02
CA GLU A 228 12.55 -21.40 9.63
C GLU A 228 12.72 -20.10 8.83
N HIS A 229 13.23 -20.18 7.58
CA HIS A 229 13.46 -19.02 6.71
C HIS A 229 13.12 -19.28 5.22
N GLY A 230 12.07 -20.04 4.94
CA GLY A 230 11.54 -20.28 3.58
C GLY A 230 10.20 -19.57 3.34
N LYS A 231 9.74 -19.50 2.07
CA LYS A 231 8.47 -18.83 1.68
C LYS A 231 7.20 -19.36 2.38
N GLY A 232 7.26 -20.52 3.03
CA GLY A 232 6.19 -21.12 3.83
C GLY A 232 6.63 -21.55 5.23
N ASP A 233 7.80 -21.10 5.67
CA ASP A 233 8.38 -21.42 6.97
C ASP A 233 9.17 -20.21 7.46
N HIS A 234 8.50 -19.30 8.16
CA HIS A 234 9.13 -18.12 8.76
C HIS A 234 8.27 -17.55 9.88
N ALA A 235 8.90 -16.86 10.82
CA ALA A 235 8.20 -16.16 11.90
C ALA A 235 7.35 -15.00 11.37
N SER A 236 6.37 -14.58 12.18
CA SER A 236 5.62 -13.34 11.89
C SER A 236 6.50 -12.11 12.10
N ILE A 237 6.21 -11.07 11.33
CA ILE A 237 6.90 -9.78 11.38
C ILE A 237 5.83 -8.71 11.46
N LEU A 238 5.89 -7.85 12.48
CA LEU A 238 5.03 -6.67 12.58
C LEU A 238 5.92 -5.48 12.88
N GLN A 239 5.94 -4.51 11.98
CA GLN A 239 6.75 -3.31 12.10
C GLN A 239 5.91 -2.07 11.86
N VAL A 240 5.85 -1.19 12.84
CA VAL A 240 5.35 0.18 12.65
C VAL A 240 6.46 0.97 11.98
N MET A 241 6.30 1.26 10.69
CA MET A 241 7.26 2.03 9.89
C MET A 241 7.06 3.53 10.08
N LEU A 242 5.80 3.97 10.12
CA LEU A 242 5.41 5.33 10.48
C LEU A 242 4.48 5.25 11.69
N LYS A 243 4.84 5.97 12.76
CA LYS A 243 4.09 5.97 14.01
C LYS A 243 2.74 6.69 13.84
N PRO A 244 1.72 6.36 14.66
CA PRO A 244 0.47 7.11 14.69
C PRO A 244 0.72 8.62 14.84
N ALA A 245 0.00 9.40 14.05
CA ALA A 245 0.03 10.85 14.19
C ALA A 245 -0.66 11.26 15.50
N MET A 246 -0.08 12.22 16.21
CA MET A 246 -0.77 12.93 17.29
C MET A 246 -2.00 13.65 16.74
N ALA A 247 -2.99 13.98 17.58
CA ALA A 247 -4.20 14.70 17.15
C ALA A 247 -3.92 16.14 16.68
N GLU A 248 -2.96 16.83 17.30
CA GLU A 248 -2.61 18.21 16.96
C GLU A 248 -1.72 18.29 15.71
N ALA A 249 -2.01 19.27 14.84
CA ALA A 249 -1.25 19.52 13.62
C ALA A 249 0.19 19.95 13.93
N ILE A 250 1.16 19.39 13.20
CA ILE A 250 2.56 19.76 13.29
C ILE A 250 2.95 20.41 11.97
N TYR A 251 3.38 21.67 12.03
CA TYR A 251 3.82 22.43 10.87
C TYR A 251 5.34 22.36 10.72
N GLY A 252 5.83 22.46 9.48
CA GLY A 252 7.26 22.46 9.20
C GLY A 252 7.98 23.63 9.86
N ARG A 253 9.21 23.42 10.33
CA ARG A 253 10.05 24.49 10.91
C ARG A 253 11.05 25.01 9.87
N GLU A 254 11.38 26.31 9.91
CA GLU A 254 12.40 26.90 9.04
C GLU A 254 13.77 26.21 9.18
N SER A 255 14.11 25.74 10.38
CA SER A 255 15.34 24.99 10.66
C SER A 255 15.36 23.57 10.10
N GLU A 256 14.19 23.01 9.78
CA GLU A 256 13.99 21.65 9.26
C GLU A 256 13.77 21.64 7.74
N GLN A 257 14.18 22.70 7.03
CA GLN A 257 14.26 22.77 5.57
C GLN A 257 15.32 21.81 5.00
N GLN A 258 15.27 20.53 5.37
CA GLN A 258 16.13 19.43 4.93
C GLN A 258 16.34 19.44 3.41
N LEU A 259 15.34 19.94 2.69
CA LEU A 259 15.31 20.02 1.25
C LEU A 259 14.92 21.41 0.72
N GLY A 260 15.19 22.51 1.43
CA GLY A 260 14.96 23.89 0.92
C GLY A 260 13.58 24.14 0.31
N ILE A 261 12.58 23.36 0.75
CA ILE A 261 11.17 23.52 0.43
C ILE A 261 10.54 23.99 1.74
N ASP A 262 9.74 25.05 1.64
CA ASP A 262 9.07 25.63 2.79
C ASP A 262 7.76 24.87 3.06
N PHE A 263 7.66 24.25 4.24
CA PHE A 263 6.47 23.55 4.73
C PHE A 263 5.87 24.22 5.99
N THR A 264 6.22 25.48 6.26
CA THR A 264 5.75 26.20 7.47
C THR A 264 4.23 26.35 7.55
N GLU A 265 3.54 26.36 6.42
CA GLU A 265 2.07 26.47 6.36
C GLU A 265 1.36 25.10 6.22
N VAL A 266 2.11 23.99 6.26
CA VAL A 266 1.60 22.68 5.87
C VAL A 266 1.79 21.70 7.01
N ASP A 267 0.75 20.92 7.30
CA ASP A 267 0.85 19.79 8.23
C ASP A 267 1.81 18.74 7.66
N VAL A 268 2.91 18.47 8.38
CA VAL A 268 3.95 17.52 7.97
C VAL A 268 3.76 16.12 8.57
N ARG A 269 2.72 15.91 9.38
CA ARG A 269 2.41 14.59 9.95
C ARG A 269 2.11 13.58 8.86
N LEU A 270 2.50 12.33 9.09
CA LEU A 270 2.20 11.22 8.19
C LEU A 270 1.19 10.27 8.83
N PRO A 271 0.28 9.67 8.04
CA PRO A 271 -0.57 8.59 8.53
C PRO A 271 0.27 7.41 9.02
N MET A 272 -0.29 6.60 9.93
CA MET A 272 0.40 5.40 10.41
C MET A 272 0.65 4.44 9.23
N LEU A 273 1.83 3.83 9.17
CA LEU A 273 2.16 2.77 8.22
C LEU A 273 2.67 1.55 8.97
N VAL A 274 1.99 0.42 8.81
CA VAL A 274 2.31 -0.85 9.45
C VAL A 274 2.63 -1.90 8.40
N TYR A 275 3.82 -2.48 8.48
CA TYR A 275 4.21 -3.66 7.70
C TYR A 275 3.90 -4.92 8.51
N VAL A 276 3.21 -5.86 7.89
CA VAL A 276 2.82 -7.14 8.48
C VAL A 276 3.25 -8.27 7.55
N SER A 277 4.00 -9.24 8.07
CA SER A 277 4.17 -10.55 7.44
C SER A 277 3.70 -11.62 8.42
N ARG A 278 2.83 -12.51 7.93
CA ARG A 278 2.20 -13.53 8.79
C ARG A 278 3.17 -14.68 9.03
N GLU A 279 3.07 -15.30 10.19
CA GLU A 279 3.79 -16.56 10.42
C GLU A 279 3.28 -17.65 9.49
N LYS A 280 4.21 -18.41 8.93
CA LYS A 280 3.94 -19.59 8.11
C LYS A 280 4.81 -20.73 8.60
N ARG A 281 4.25 -21.95 8.64
CA ARG A 281 4.96 -23.16 9.07
C ARG A 281 4.63 -24.33 8.15
N PRO A 282 5.58 -25.25 7.91
CA PRO A 282 5.31 -26.47 7.17
C PRO A 282 4.21 -27.29 7.85
N GLY A 283 3.27 -27.83 7.06
CA GLY A 283 2.15 -28.62 7.57
C GLY A 283 0.94 -27.81 8.05
N TYR A 284 1.01 -26.47 8.01
CA TYR A 284 -0.14 -25.59 8.25
C TYR A 284 -0.65 -25.01 6.94
N ASP A 285 -1.90 -25.32 6.60
CA ASP A 285 -2.55 -24.72 5.45
C ASP A 285 -2.71 -23.21 5.67
N HIS A 286 -2.36 -22.44 4.64
CA HIS A 286 -2.57 -21.00 4.65
C HIS A 286 -3.33 -20.56 3.40
N ASN A 287 -4.34 -19.72 3.62
CA ASN A 287 -4.99 -19.01 2.54
C ASN A 287 -4.10 -17.85 2.10
N LYS A 288 -4.03 -17.60 0.78
CA LYS A 288 -3.28 -16.49 0.17
C LYS A 288 -3.88 -15.14 0.59
N LYS A 289 -4.58 -14.46 -0.32
CA LYS A 289 -5.17 -13.13 -0.08
C LYS A 289 -6.18 -13.12 1.08
N ALA A 290 -7.06 -14.11 1.16
CA ALA A 290 -8.03 -14.19 2.27
C ALA A 290 -7.36 -14.30 3.65
N GLY A 291 -6.26 -15.07 3.75
CA GLY A 291 -5.52 -15.19 4.99
C GLY A 291 -4.77 -13.91 5.36
N ALA A 292 -4.21 -13.23 4.36
CA ALA A 292 -3.56 -11.92 4.52
C ALA A 292 -4.56 -10.88 5.05
N MET A 293 -5.71 -10.74 4.39
CA MET A 293 -6.77 -9.82 4.79
C MET A 293 -7.28 -10.08 6.21
N ASN A 294 -7.53 -11.35 6.56
CA ASN A 294 -7.99 -11.68 7.91
C ASN A 294 -6.95 -11.38 8.99
N ALA A 295 -5.66 -11.48 8.68
CA ALA A 295 -4.61 -11.11 9.63
C ALA A 295 -4.52 -9.59 9.79
N LEU A 296 -4.67 -8.83 8.70
CA LEU A 296 -4.73 -7.37 8.76
C LEU A 296 -5.91 -6.89 9.61
N VAL A 297 -7.10 -7.49 9.47
CA VAL A 297 -8.26 -7.18 10.33
C VAL A 297 -7.91 -7.36 11.81
N ARG A 298 -7.23 -8.45 12.17
CA ARG A 298 -6.83 -8.71 13.57
C ARG A 298 -5.75 -7.76 14.07
N ALA A 299 -4.78 -7.41 13.22
CA ALA A 299 -3.73 -6.46 13.57
C ALA A 299 -4.31 -5.05 13.77
N SER A 300 -5.16 -4.61 12.83
CA SER A 300 -5.84 -3.32 12.90
C SER A 300 -6.72 -3.20 14.14
N ALA A 301 -7.49 -4.23 14.49
CA ALA A 301 -8.34 -4.23 15.69
C ALA A 301 -7.58 -3.97 17.01
N VAL A 302 -6.30 -4.32 17.07
CA VAL A 302 -5.44 -4.08 18.24
C VAL A 302 -4.74 -2.73 18.19
N MET A 303 -4.42 -2.24 16.99
CA MET A 303 -3.55 -1.07 16.79
C MET A 303 -4.32 0.24 16.61
N SER A 304 -5.18 0.34 15.59
CA SER A 304 -5.96 1.56 15.28
C SER A 304 -7.46 1.39 15.54
N ASN A 305 -7.96 0.15 15.45
CA ASN A 305 -9.36 -0.21 15.60
C ASN A 305 -10.30 0.68 14.76
N GLY A 306 -9.95 0.89 13.48
CA GLY A 306 -10.75 1.70 12.56
C GLY A 306 -12.12 1.05 12.28
N PRO A 307 -13.24 1.79 12.37
CA PRO A 307 -14.57 1.26 12.08
C PRO A 307 -14.77 0.90 10.60
N PHE A 308 -14.01 1.56 9.70
CA PHE A 308 -14.09 1.32 8.26
C PHE A 308 -12.76 0.84 7.71
N ILE A 309 -12.83 -0.13 6.80
CA ILE A 309 -11.66 -0.72 6.14
C ILE A 309 -11.78 -0.48 4.63
N LEU A 310 -10.76 0.13 4.05
CA LEU A 310 -10.60 0.26 2.60
C LEU A 310 -9.61 -0.79 2.10
N ASN A 311 -10.06 -1.76 1.32
CA ASN A 311 -9.20 -2.75 0.70
C ASN A 311 -8.69 -2.28 -0.68
N LEU A 312 -7.38 -2.31 -0.88
CA LEU A 312 -6.71 -1.97 -2.13
C LEU A 312 -5.68 -3.04 -2.53
N ASP A 313 -5.53 -3.22 -3.84
CA ASP A 313 -4.50 -4.10 -4.41
C ASP A 313 -3.21 -3.30 -4.59
N CYS A 314 -2.06 -3.98 -4.61
CA CYS A 314 -0.75 -3.31 -4.64
C CYS A 314 -0.49 -2.49 -5.92
N ASP A 315 -1.21 -2.78 -7.01
CA ASP A 315 -1.17 -2.11 -8.30
C ASP A 315 -2.28 -1.06 -8.48
N HIS A 316 -3.16 -0.90 -7.50
CA HIS A 316 -4.23 0.10 -7.50
C HIS A 316 -3.92 1.22 -6.52
N TYR A 317 -3.99 2.46 -6.98
CA TYR A 317 -3.64 3.63 -6.20
C TYR A 317 -4.80 4.63 -6.13
N ILE A 318 -4.75 5.54 -5.16
CA ILE A 318 -5.77 6.59 -5.02
C ILE A 318 -5.54 7.67 -6.07
N TYR A 319 -6.38 7.66 -7.11
CA TYR A 319 -6.33 8.66 -8.18
C TYR A 319 -6.88 10.02 -7.72
N ASN A 320 -8.10 10.01 -7.17
CA ASN A 320 -8.77 11.18 -6.60
C ASN A 320 -8.50 11.24 -5.09
N ALA A 321 -7.86 12.33 -4.62
CA ALA A 321 -7.46 12.45 -3.22
C ALA A 321 -8.65 12.47 -2.25
N VAL A 322 -9.83 12.87 -2.70
CA VAL A 322 -11.05 12.96 -1.86
C VAL A 322 -11.89 11.69 -1.87
N ALA A 323 -11.48 10.61 -2.52
CA ALA A 323 -12.28 9.38 -2.66
C ALA A 323 -12.71 8.78 -1.30
N ILE A 324 -11.87 8.88 -0.27
CA ILE A 324 -12.21 8.40 1.07
C ILE A 324 -13.32 9.26 1.68
N ARG A 325 -13.31 10.58 1.47
CA ARG A 325 -14.38 11.48 1.92
C ARG A 325 -15.68 11.24 1.16
N GLU A 326 -15.60 10.98 -0.15
CA GLU A 326 -16.78 10.59 -0.95
C GLU A 326 -17.42 9.31 -0.41
N ALA A 327 -16.62 8.33 0.01
CA ALA A 327 -17.14 7.13 0.67
C ALA A 327 -17.83 7.46 1.99
N MET A 328 -17.22 8.35 2.80
CA MET A 328 -17.81 8.76 4.08
C MET A 328 -19.17 9.44 3.91
N CYS A 329 -19.38 10.25 2.87
CA CYS A 329 -20.69 10.85 2.58
C CYS A 329 -21.83 9.82 2.56
N PHE A 330 -21.58 8.59 2.12
CA PHE A 330 -22.61 7.56 2.09
C PHE A 330 -22.72 6.78 3.41
N LEU A 331 -21.60 6.58 4.12
CA LEU A 331 -21.53 5.75 5.34
C LEU A 331 -22.03 6.47 6.58
N VAL A 332 -21.85 7.80 6.65
CA VAL A 332 -22.24 8.60 7.83
C VAL A 332 -23.62 9.25 7.69
N ASP A 333 -24.20 9.23 6.48
CA ASP A 333 -25.53 9.79 6.22
C ASP A 333 -26.66 8.87 6.73
N HIS A 334 -27.89 9.37 6.74
CA HIS A 334 -29.07 8.62 7.12
C HIS A 334 -29.26 7.40 6.20
N GLY A 335 -29.40 6.21 6.79
CA GLY A 335 -29.39 4.93 6.07
C GLY A 335 -27.99 4.41 5.74
N GLY A 336 -26.93 5.08 6.21
CA GLY A 336 -25.56 4.56 6.19
C GLY A 336 -25.38 3.27 6.97
N GLU A 337 -26.18 3.10 8.03
CA GLU A 337 -26.24 1.92 8.90
C GLU A 337 -26.63 0.62 8.19
N ASP A 338 -27.35 0.71 7.06
CA ASP A 338 -27.70 -0.46 6.25
C ASP A 338 -26.56 -0.88 5.31
N ILE A 339 -25.59 0.00 5.06
CA ILE A 339 -24.52 -0.20 4.08
C ILE A 339 -23.40 -1.03 4.67
N CYS A 340 -23.07 -2.13 4.01
CA CYS A 340 -21.92 -2.95 4.38
C CYS A 340 -20.62 -2.48 3.70
N PHE A 341 -20.69 -2.08 2.42
CA PHE A 341 -19.53 -1.58 1.70
C PHE A 341 -19.92 -0.69 0.50
N ILE A 342 -18.96 0.14 0.08
CA ILE A 342 -19.06 0.98 -1.10
C ILE A 342 -18.07 0.47 -2.13
N GLN A 343 -18.58 0.11 -3.31
CA GLN A 343 -17.77 -0.33 -4.43
C GLN A 343 -17.44 0.85 -5.33
N PHE A 344 -16.14 1.15 -5.45
CA PHE A 344 -15.63 2.07 -6.46
C PHE A 344 -15.37 1.32 -7.79
N PRO A 345 -15.59 1.99 -8.93
CA PRO A 345 -15.27 1.44 -10.24
C PRO A 345 -13.76 1.46 -10.43
N GLN A 346 -13.17 0.30 -10.69
CA GLN A 346 -11.74 0.21 -11.01
C GLN A 346 -11.51 0.66 -12.44
N ARG A 347 -10.56 1.57 -12.64
CA ARG A 347 -10.15 2.07 -13.97
C ARG A 347 -8.67 1.80 -14.16
N PHE A 348 -8.31 1.38 -15.36
CA PHE A 348 -6.94 1.03 -15.71
C PHE A 348 -6.31 2.11 -16.60
N GLU A 349 -5.02 2.36 -16.39
CA GLU A 349 -4.23 3.29 -17.19
C GLU A 349 -3.39 2.55 -18.25
N GLY A 350 -2.88 3.29 -19.23
CA GLY A 350 -1.97 2.73 -20.25
C GLY A 350 -2.65 1.83 -21.29
N ILE A 351 -3.97 1.96 -21.46
CA ILE A 351 -4.74 1.20 -22.44
C ILE A 351 -4.48 1.76 -23.84
N ASP A 352 -4.21 0.88 -24.80
CA ASP A 352 -4.04 1.23 -26.20
C ASP A 352 -5.32 1.89 -26.75
N PRO A 353 -5.25 2.93 -27.59
CA PRO A 353 -6.44 3.57 -28.16
C PRO A 353 -7.36 2.62 -28.92
N ASN A 354 -6.85 1.51 -29.47
CA ASN A 354 -7.66 0.51 -30.15
C ASN A 354 -8.35 -0.47 -29.18
N ASP A 355 -7.91 -0.52 -27.91
CA ASP A 355 -8.39 -1.38 -26.83
C ASP A 355 -8.87 -2.77 -27.30
N ARG A 356 -8.04 -3.46 -28.11
CA ARG A 356 -8.41 -4.73 -28.74
C ARG A 356 -8.78 -5.82 -27.72
N TYR A 357 -8.21 -5.73 -26.52
CA TYR A 357 -8.47 -6.67 -25.43
C TYR A 357 -9.65 -6.25 -24.53
N ALA A 358 -10.30 -5.12 -24.81
CA ALA A 358 -11.41 -4.56 -24.05
C ALA A 358 -11.09 -4.40 -22.55
N ASN A 359 -9.86 -4.00 -22.24
CA ASN A 359 -9.35 -3.89 -20.87
C ASN A 359 -10.02 -2.76 -20.08
N ASN A 360 -10.61 -1.76 -20.74
CA ASN A 360 -11.42 -0.75 -20.06
C ASN A 360 -12.63 -1.35 -19.32
N ASN A 361 -13.16 -2.47 -19.85
CA ASN A 361 -14.35 -3.15 -19.35
C ASN A 361 -15.52 -2.21 -18.97
N THR A 362 -15.73 -1.14 -19.77
CA THR A 362 -16.71 -0.08 -19.47
C THR A 362 -18.13 -0.62 -19.38
N VAL A 363 -18.50 -1.60 -20.18
CA VAL A 363 -19.85 -2.21 -20.16
C VAL A 363 -20.17 -2.81 -18.78
N PHE A 364 -19.19 -3.47 -18.15
CA PHE A 364 -19.38 -4.03 -16.82
C PHE A 364 -19.48 -2.95 -15.75
N PHE A 365 -18.52 -2.01 -15.72
CA PHE A 365 -18.46 -0.99 -14.66
C PHE A 365 -19.53 0.10 -14.80
N ASP A 366 -19.81 0.57 -16.02
CA ASP A 366 -20.75 1.67 -16.27
C ASP A 366 -22.18 1.20 -16.57
N GLY A 367 -22.33 -0.01 -17.10
CA GLY A 367 -23.64 -0.60 -17.40
C GLY A 367 -24.14 -1.49 -16.26
N ASN A 368 -23.50 -2.66 -16.10
CA ASN A 368 -23.99 -3.71 -15.21
C ASN A 368 -23.93 -3.30 -13.73
N MET A 369 -22.82 -2.71 -13.28
CA MET A 369 -22.61 -2.39 -11.87
C MET A 369 -23.60 -1.32 -11.38
N ARG A 370 -23.84 -0.29 -12.19
CA ARG A 370 -24.84 0.76 -11.89
C ARG A 370 -26.26 0.22 -11.79
N ALA A 371 -26.60 -0.75 -12.63
CA ALA A 371 -27.95 -1.28 -12.62
C ALA A 371 -28.20 -2.25 -11.45
N LEU A 372 -27.18 -3.01 -11.05
CA LEU A 372 -27.24 -3.83 -9.84
C LEU A 372 -27.42 -3.00 -8.56
N ASP A 373 -26.93 -1.76 -8.53
CA ASP A 373 -27.12 -0.84 -7.39
C ASP A 373 -28.60 -0.62 -7.03
N GLY A 374 -29.48 -0.61 -8.04
CA GLY A 374 -30.91 -0.38 -7.85
C GLY A 374 -31.69 -1.55 -7.25
N LEU A 375 -31.12 -2.75 -7.23
CA LEU A 375 -31.81 -3.97 -6.76
C LEU A 375 -31.33 -4.45 -5.39
N GLN A 376 -30.08 -4.16 -5.01
CA GLN A 376 -29.49 -4.58 -3.73
C GLN A 376 -29.36 -3.41 -2.73
N VAL A 377 -30.34 -2.49 -2.79
CA VAL A 377 -30.38 -1.14 -2.20
C VAL A 377 -29.85 -1.01 -0.77
N SER A 378 -29.97 -2.04 0.08
CA SER A 378 -29.52 -1.95 1.47
C SER A 378 -28.02 -2.18 1.67
N ARG A 379 -27.39 -3.20 1.07
CA ARG A 379 -26.08 -3.68 1.55
C ARG A 379 -24.85 -3.23 0.75
N LYS A 380 -25.03 -2.86 -0.52
CA LYS A 380 -23.94 -2.46 -1.43
C LYS A 380 -24.33 -1.18 -2.15
N LYS A 381 -23.51 -0.13 -2.01
CA LYS A 381 -23.61 1.07 -2.85
C LYS A 381 -22.49 1.09 -3.88
N THR A 382 -22.82 1.46 -5.10
CA THR A 382 -21.90 1.62 -6.22
C THR A 382 -21.75 3.09 -6.55
N TYR A 383 -20.51 3.58 -6.63
CA TYR A 383 -20.22 4.95 -7.07
C TYR A 383 -19.93 5.01 -8.58
#